data_AF-A0A3N5HQQ3-F1
#
_entry.id   AF-A0A3N5HQQ3-F1
#
_cell.length_a   1.000
_cell.length_b   1.000
_cell.length_c   1.000
_cell.angle_alpha   90.00
_cell.angle_beta   90.00
_cell.angle_gamma   90.00
#
_symmetry.space_group_name_H-M   'P 1'
#
loop_
_entity.id
_entity.type
_entity.pdbx_description
1 polymer ?
#
loop_
_entity_poly.entity_id
_entity_poly.type
_entity_poly.pdbx_seq_one_letter_code
_entity_poly.pdbx_strand_id
1 'polypeptide(L)'
;MQTSGPSDDTDRFSGPAAGAAQGARRPDEGSRYIDALRELQEREREVLRIVTTIQRAAKDLEHWPAVCVVHAGAGFPKEVTMAGRAIDASTWPTARQLADVLAAWHETAEIARTAWARLPKETRTSLPSPP
;
A
#
# COMPACT_ATOMS: atom_id res chain seq x y z
N MET A 1 -83.26 -25.84 18.02
CA MET A 1 -82.13 -26.20 18.90
C MET A 1 -80.90 -26.43 18.04
N GLN A 2 -79.77 -25.88 18.48
CA GLN A 2 -78.54 -25.65 17.73
C GLN A 2 -77.79 -26.95 17.40
N THR A 3 -77.21 -27.04 16.20
CA THR A 3 -76.12 -27.98 15.89
C THR A 3 -75.06 -27.23 15.08
N SER A 4 -74.01 -26.79 15.78
CA SER A 4 -72.82 -26.16 15.23
C SER A 4 -71.96 -27.18 14.48
N GLY A 5 -71.57 -26.86 13.25
CA GLY A 5 -70.56 -27.59 12.48
C GLY A 5 -69.13 -27.18 12.85
N PRO A 6 -68.12 -28.06 12.66
CA PRO A 6 -66.74 -27.78 13.02
C PRO A 6 -66.00 -26.95 11.95
N SER A 7 -65.17 -26.02 12.43
CA SER A 7 -64.24 -25.19 11.68
C SER A 7 -63.00 -25.98 11.28
N ASP A 8 -62.80 -26.13 9.97
CA ASP A 8 -61.49 -26.28 9.34
C ASP A 8 -61.04 -24.87 8.95
N ASP A 9 -59.91 -24.38 9.48
CA ASP A 9 -58.93 -23.72 8.62
C ASP A 9 -57.58 -23.46 9.32
N THR A 10 -56.58 -24.17 8.79
CA THR A 10 -55.19 -23.75 8.55
C THR A 10 -54.35 -23.17 9.68
N ASP A 11 -53.59 -24.09 10.29
CA ASP A 11 -52.15 -23.99 10.56
C ASP A 11 -51.44 -22.86 9.77
N ARG A 12 -51.16 -21.74 10.46
CA ARG A 12 -50.18 -20.74 10.02
C ARG A 12 -48.84 -21.04 10.68
N PHE A 13 -48.12 -22.01 10.12
CA PHE A 13 -46.67 -22.03 10.16
C PHE A 13 -46.15 -20.87 9.29
N SER A 14 -45.44 -19.93 9.90
CA SER A 14 -44.57 -18.97 9.19
C SER A 14 -43.33 -18.67 10.02
N GLY A 15 -42.32 -19.52 9.79
CA GLY A 15 -40.92 -19.18 9.55
C GLY A 15 -40.17 -18.25 10.52
N PRO A 16 -39.03 -18.68 11.08
CA PRO A 16 -38.10 -17.76 11.74
C PRO A 16 -37.57 -16.74 10.73
N ALA A 17 -37.52 -15.48 11.17
CA ALA A 17 -37.00 -14.34 10.42
C ALA A 17 -35.65 -14.68 9.77
N ALA A 18 -35.66 -14.73 8.45
CA ALA A 18 -34.49 -14.92 7.62
C ALA A 18 -33.45 -13.84 7.97
N GLY A 19 -32.20 -14.30 8.03
CA GLY A 19 -31.06 -13.53 8.47
C GLY A 19 -30.96 -12.19 7.77
N ALA A 20 -30.77 -11.15 8.59
CA ALA A 20 -30.10 -9.94 8.17
C ALA A 20 -28.66 -10.32 7.80
N ALA A 21 -28.49 -10.86 6.59
CA ALA A 21 -27.22 -10.86 5.90
C ALA A 21 -26.86 -9.38 5.71
N GLN A 22 -26.06 -8.87 6.65
CA GLN A 22 -25.26 -7.66 6.49
C GLN A 22 -24.45 -7.84 5.20
N GLY A 23 -25.03 -7.42 4.09
CA GLY A 23 -24.31 -7.28 2.84
C GLY A 23 -23.17 -6.34 3.11
N ALA A 24 -21.95 -6.87 3.08
CA ALA A 24 -20.74 -6.09 3.10
C ALA A 24 -20.90 -4.99 2.04
N ARG A 25 -21.13 -3.74 2.49
CA ARG A 25 -21.26 -2.60 1.60
C ARG A 25 -20.00 -2.58 0.75
N ARG A 26 -20.16 -2.80 -0.56
CA ARG A 26 -19.05 -2.64 -1.50
C ARG A 26 -18.50 -1.23 -1.27
N PRO A 27 -17.20 -1.06 -1.04
CA PRO A 27 -16.62 0.27 -0.84
C PRO A 27 -16.98 1.13 -2.05
N ASP A 28 -17.52 2.31 -1.78
CA ASP A 28 -17.86 3.29 -2.79
C ASP A 28 -16.58 3.73 -3.54
N GLU A 29 -16.75 4.19 -4.77
CA GLU A 29 -15.62 4.55 -5.62
C GLU A 29 -14.76 5.67 -5.01
N GLY A 30 -15.37 6.54 -4.19
CA GLY A 30 -14.68 7.55 -3.39
C GLY A 30 -13.72 6.91 -2.39
N SER A 31 -14.20 5.98 -1.56
CA SER A 31 -13.34 5.24 -0.61
C SER A 31 -12.19 4.51 -1.31
N ARG A 32 -12.45 3.87 -2.45
CA ARG A 32 -11.40 3.21 -3.24
C ARG A 32 -10.33 4.17 -3.75
N TYR A 33 -10.72 5.39 -4.15
CA TYR A 33 -9.78 6.41 -4.56
C TYR A 33 -8.94 6.95 -3.39
N ILE A 34 -9.55 7.18 -2.23
CA ILE A 34 -8.83 7.62 -1.02
C ILE A 34 -7.82 6.56 -0.56
N ASP A 35 -8.21 5.28 -0.59
CA ASP A 35 -7.31 4.18 -0.25
C ASP A 35 -6.14 4.10 -1.24
N ALA A 36 -6.39 4.25 -2.54
CA ALA A 36 -5.35 4.28 -3.57
C ALA A 36 -4.39 5.47 -3.41
N LEU A 37 -4.91 6.65 -3.06
CA LEU A 37 -4.07 7.83 -2.76
C LEU A 37 -3.19 7.61 -1.53
N ARG A 38 -3.74 6.97 -0.47
CA ARG A 38 -2.97 6.70 0.74
C ARG A 38 -1.82 5.73 0.45
N GLU A 39 -2.10 4.66 -0.29
CA GLU A 39 -1.08 3.70 -0.70
C GLU A 39 -0.01 4.38 -1.56
N LEU A 40 -0.40 5.22 -2.53
CA LEU A 40 0.54 5.97 -3.36
C LEU A 40 1.46 6.88 -2.52
N GLN A 41 0.92 7.59 -1.53
CA GLN A 41 1.70 8.43 -0.62
C GLN A 41 2.68 7.61 0.22
N GLU A 42 2.31 6.39 0.62
CA GLU A 42 3.19 5.49 1.35
C GLU A 42 4.37 5.03 0.47
N ARG A 43 4.08 4.64 -0.78
CA ARG A 43 5.13 4.27 -1.75
C ARG A 43 6.04 5.44 -2.11
N GLU A 44 5.49 6.64 -2.24
CA GLU A 44 6.28 7.84 -2.48
C GLU A 44 7.25 8.12 -1.31
N ARG A 45 6.79 7.98 -0.05
CA ARG A 45 7.68 8.09 1.11
C ARG A 45 8.79 7.06 1.10
N GLU A 46 8.49 5.84 0.66
CA GLU A 46 9.49 4.77 0.55
C GLU A 46 10.56 5.10 -0.50
N VAL A 47 10.15 5.62 -1.68
CA VAL A 47 11.06 6.12 -2.72
C VAL A 47 11.93 7.26 -2.17
N LEU A 48 11.32 8.25 -1.51
CA LEU A 48 12.03 9.40 -0.96
C LEU A 48 13.06 9.00 0.10
N ARG A 49 12.75 7.99 0.92
CA ARG A 49 13.70 7.43 1.88
C ARG A 49 14.94 6.86 1.18
N ILE A 50 14.75 6.11 0.10
CA ILE A 50 15.86 5.57 -0.70
C ILE A 50 16.69 6.69 -1.33
N VAL A 51 16.04 7.69 -1.94
CA VAL A 51 16.71 8.87 -2.51
C VAL A 51 17.56 9.58 -1.46
N THR A 52 17.01 9.78 -0.25
CA THR A 52 17.73 10.42 0.86
C THR A 52 18.97 9.63 1.26
N THR A 53 18.87 8.30 1.34
CA THR A 53 20.03 7.43 1.63
C THR A 53 21.11 7.58 0.56
N ILE A 54 20.74 7.56 -0.72
CA ILE A 54 21.68 7.70 -1.85
C ILE A 54 22.34 9.08 -1.86
N GLN A 55 21.57 10.15 -1.65
CA GLN A 55 22.08 11.52 -1.62
C GLN A 55 23.05 11.73 -0.46
N ARG A 56 22.71 11.22 0.74
CA ARG A 56 23.61 11.28 1.90
C ARG A 56 24.92 10.57 1.61
N ALA A 57 24.85 9.36 1.06
CA ALA A 57 26.02 8.61 0.66
C ALA A 57 26.88 9.35 -0.37
N ALA A 58 26.27 9.93 -1.40
CA ALA A 58 26.98 10.69 -2.43
C ALA A 58 27.72 11.90 -1.82
N LYS A 59 27.07 12.61 -0.89
CA LYS A 59 27.67 13.73 -0.16
C LYS A 59 28.83 13.29 0.74
N ASP A 60 28.68 12.15 1.41
CA ASP A 60 29.74 11.59 2.23
C ASP A 60 30.95 11.24 1.34
N LEU A 61 30.72 10.62 0.18
CA LEU A 61 31.76 10.22 -0.78
C LEU A 61 32.49 11.37 -1.46
N GLU A 62 31.87 12.54 -1.60
CA GLU A 62 32.45 13.71 -2.30
C GLU A 62 33.83 14.11 -1.76
N HIS A 63 34.08 13.90 -0.46
CA HIS A 63 35.31 14.30 0.21
C HIS A 63 36.24 13.12 0.51
N TRP A 64 35.90 11.91 0.04
CA TRP A 64 36.62 10.68 0.38
C TRP A 64 37.46 10.24 -0.82
N PRO A 65 38.80 10.35 -0.77
CA PRO A 65 39.65 9.93 -1.88
C PRO A 65 39.63 8.42 -2.12
N ALA A 66 39.26 7.65 -1.10
CA ALA A 66 39.01 6.21 -1.18
C ALA A 66 37.97 5.81 -0.12
N VAL A 67 37.17 4.79 -0.41
CA VAL A 67 36.16 4.24 0.50
C VAL A 67 36.22 2.72 0.53
N CYS A 68 36.08 2.14 1.71
CA CYS A 68 35.90 0.69 1.86
C CYS A 68 34.41 0.36 1.95
N VAL A 69 33.96 -0.64 1.19
CA VAL A 69 32.60 -1.18 1.31
C VAL A 69 32.66 -2.45 2.15
N VAL A 70 32.00 -2.44 3.32
CA VAL A 70 31.97 -3.57 4.26
C VAL A 70 30.63 -4.28 4.23
N HIS A 71 30.58 -5.53 4.69
CA HIS A 71 29.37 -6.37 4.72
C HIS A 71 28.70 -6.63 3.35
N ALA A 72 29.43 -6.50 2.24
CA ALA A 72 28.93 -6.79 0.88
C ALA A 72 28.86 -8.30 0.54
N GLY A 73 28.84 -9.18 1.54
CA GLY A 73 28.76 -10.65 1.37
C GLY A 73 30.06 -11.36 0.99
N ALA A 74 31.01 -10.68 0.35
CA ALA A 74 32.39 -11.16 0.22
C ALA A 74 33.14 -10.79 1.50
N GLY A 75 33.43 -11.77 2.36
CA GLY A 75 34.18 -11.55 3.60
C GLY A 75 35.52 -10.87 3.30
N PHE A 76 35.63 -9.59 3.64
CA PHE A 76 36.90 -8.87 3.60
C PHE A 76 37.67 -9.14 4.90
N PRO A 77 38.99 -9.40 4.84
CA PRO A 77 39.81 -9.57 6.04
C PRO A 77 39.69 -8.34 6.94
N LYS A 78 39.47 -8.55 8.24
CA LYS A 78 39.30 -7.48 9.23
C LYS A 78 40.54 -6.57 9.32
N GLU A 79 41.69 -7.09 8.93
CA GLU A 79 42.97 -6.39 8.96
C GLU A 79 43.05 -5.26 7.90
N VAL A 80 42.28 -5.37 6.80
CA VAL A 80 42.25 -4.35 5.72
C VAL A 80 41.23 -3.25 6.01
N THR A 81 40.20 -3.54 6.82
CA THR A 81 39.11 -2.60 7.15
C THR A 81 39.48 -1.56 8.22
N MET A 82 40.67 -1.67 8.82
CA MET A 82 41.07 -0.85 9.98
C MET A 82 41.62 0.55 9.65
N ALA A 83 41.85 0.92 8.38
CA ALA A 83 42.60 2.13 8.04
C ALA A 83 41.83 3.27 7.34
N GLY A 84 40.51 3.16 7.15
CA GLY A 84 39.78 4.14 6.34
C GLY A 84 38.31 4.35 6.70
N ARG A 85 37.70 5.35 6.06
CA ARG A 85 36.24 5.57 6.13
C ARG A 85 35.55 4.44 5.36
N ALA A 86 34.51 3.86 5.96
CA ALA A 86 33.82 2.70 5.43
C ALA A 86 32.32 2.93 5.29
N ILE A 87 31.74 2.32 4.25
CA ILE A 87 30.31 2.28 3.99
C ILE A 87 29.81 0.86 4.25
N ASP A 88 28.76 0.75 5.05
CA ASP A 88 28.10 -0.52 5.31
C ASP A 88 27.11 -0.86 4.18
N ALA A 89 27.43 -1.87 3.38
CA ALA A 89 26.58 -2.33 2.28
C ALA A 89 25.21 -2.83 2.74
N SER A 90 25.06 -3.28 3.99
CA SER A 90 23.77 -3.74 4.53
C SER A 90 22.74 -2.62 4.68
N THR A 91 23.21 -1.38 4.76
CA THR A 91 22.36 -0.18 4.87
C THR A 91 21.96 0.39 3.50
N TRP A 92 22.53 -0.15 2.42
CA TRP A 92 22.29 0.33 1.07
C TRP A 92 21.16 -0.45 0.39
N PRO A 93 20.27 0.25 -0.32
CA PRO A 93 19.26 -0.42 -1.12
C PRO A 93 19.94 -1.14 -2.29
N THR A 94 19.61 -2.41 -2.46
CA THR A 94 20.02 -3.19 -3.63
C THR A 94 19.30 -2.69 -4.88
N ALA A 95 19.89 -2.92 -6.06
CA ALA A 95 19.25 -2.61 -7.34
C ALA A 95 17.87 -3.28 -7.48
N ARG A 96 17.70 -4.48 -6.91
CA ARG A 96 16.42 -5.18 -6.86
C ARG A 96 15.41 -4.44 -5.98
N GLN A 97 15.78 -4.06 -4.76
CA GLN A 97 14.90 -3.29 -3.88
C GLN A 97 14.49 -1.94 -4.51
N LEU A 98 15.41 -1.27 -5.21
CA LEU A 98 15.11 -0.06 -5.98
C LEU A 98 14.06 -0.33 -7.07
N ALA A 99 14.26 -1.37 -7.87
CA ALA A 99 13.32 -1.75 -8.92
C ALA A 99 11.95 -2.11 -8.35
N ASP A 100 11.90 -2.88 -7.26
CA ASP A 100 10.67 -3.31 -6.60
C ASP A 100 9.87 -2.10 -6.06
N VAL A 101 10.53 -1.16 -5.39
CA VAL A 101 9.89 0.04 -4.84
C VAL A 101 9.38 0.96 -5.95
N LEU A 102 10.15 1.17 -7.02
CA LEU A 102 9.72 1.97 -8.16
C LEU A 102 8.55 1.34 -8.90
N ALA A 103 8.58 0.01 -9.09
CA ALA A 103 7.48 -0.71 -9.71
C ALA A 103 6.19 -0.57 -8.90
N ALA A 104 6.26 -0.76 -7.57
CA ALA A 104 5.11 -0.58 -6.68
C ALA A 104 4.57 0.86 -6.68
N TRP A 105 5.46 1.86 -6.71
CA TRP A 105 5.05 3.26 -6.85
C TRP A 105 4.34 3.53 -8.18
N HIS A 106 4.88 3.04 -9.29
CA HIS A 106 4.23 3.18 -10.60
C HIS A 106 2.86 2.50 -10.66
N GLU A 107 2.76 1.27 -10.15
CA GLU A 107 1.49 0.53 -10.10
C GLU A 107 0.43 1.29 -9.30
N THR A 108 0.78 1.77 -8.10
CA THR A 108 -0.15 2.52 -7.23
C THR A 108 -0.54 3.87 -7.83
N ALA A 109 0.36 4.52 -8.57
CA ALA A 109 0.04 5.74 -9.31
C ALA A 109 -0.98 5.48 -10.43
N GLU A 110 -0.83 4.39 -11.20
CA GLU A 110 -1.81 4.00 -12.21
C GLU A 110 -3.17 3.64 -11.60
N ILE A 111 -3.18 2.95 -10.45
CA ILE A 111 -4.42 2.63 -9.72
C ILE A 111 -5.12 3.91 -9.28
N ALA A 112 -4.39 4.85 -8.68
CA ALA A 112 -4.96 6.14 -8.24
C ALA A 112 -5.51 6.94 -9.43
N ARG A 113 -4.78 7.02 -10.55
CA ARG A 113 -5.25 7.69 -11.78
C ARG A 113 -6.48 7.02 -12.37
N THR A 114 -6.52 5.68 -12.38
CA THR A 114 -7.68 4.92 -12.86
C THR A 114 -8.90 5.10 -11.96
N ALA A 115 -8.71 5.11 -10.64
CA ALA A 115 -9.79 5.35 -9.68
C ALA A 115 -10.33 6.77 -9.80
N TRP A 116 -9.46 7.78 -9.93
CA TRP A 116 -9.84 9.17 -10.19
C TRP A 116 -10.70 9.31 -11.45
N ALA A 117 -10.30 8.64 -12.54
CA ALA A 117 -11.01 8.67 -13.82
C ALA A 117 -12.42 8.06 -13.76
N ARG A 118 -12.74 7.27 -12.73
CA ARG A 118 -14.07 6.67 -12.51
C ARG A 118 -15.00 7.56 -11.69
N LEU A 119 -14.46 8.45 -10.85
CA LEU A 119 -15.26 9.33 -9.99
C LEU A 119 -16.16 10.28 -10.82
N PRO A 120 -17.40 10.57 -10.39
CA PRO A 120 -18.21 11.65 -10.96
C PRO A 120 -17.51 13.01 -10.87
N LYS A 121 -17.78 13.92 -11.82
CA LYS A 121 -17.12 15.23 -11.89
C LYS A 121 -17.37 16.06 -10.63
N GLU A 122 -18.56 15.94 -10.07
CA GLU A 122 -19.03 16.64 -8.87
C GLU A 122 -18.23 16.21 -7.63
N THR A 123 -17.82 14.93 -7.58
CA THR A 123 -16.98 14.39 -6.50
C THR A 123 -15.49 14.73 -6.68
N ARG A 124 -15.02 14.86 -7.93
CA ARG A 124 -13.62 15.25 -8.19
C ARG A 124 -13.30 16.66 -7.71
N THR A 125 -14.25 17.58 -7.79
CA THR A 125 -14.05 18.98 -7.35
C THR A 125 -13.73 19.14 -5.87
N SER A 126 -14.07 18.17 -5.02
CA SER A 126 -13.80 18.22 -3.57
C SER A 126 -12.60 17.37 -3.12
N LEU A 127 -11.91 16.71 -4.05
CA LEU A 127 -10.82 15.78 -3.76
C LEU A 127 -9.52 16.24 -4.44
N PRO A 128 -8.35 15.95 -3.83
CA PRO A 128 -7.08 16.26 -4.46
C PRO A 128 -6.91 15.40 -5.73
N SER A 129 -6.38 15.99 -6.81
CA SER A 129 -6.03 15.26 -8.02
C SER A 129 -4.84 14.32 -7.75
N PRO A 130 -4.76 13.16 -8.44
CA PRO A 130 -3.59 12.30 -8.37
C PRO A 130 -2.38 13.00 -9.01
N PRO A 131 -1.14 12.64 -8.61
CA PRO A 131 0.09 13.15 -9.21
C PRO A 131 0.32 12.66 -10.65
#